data_AF-A0A955PL02-F1
#
_entry.id   AF-A0A955PL02-F1
#
_cell.length_a   1.000
_cell.length_b   1.000
_cell.length_c   1.000
_cell.angle_alpha   90.00
_cell.angle_beta   90.00
_cell.angle_gamma   90.00
#
_symmetry.space_group_name_H-M   'P 1'
#
loop_
_entity.id
_entity.type
_entity.pdbx_description
1 polymer ?
#
loop_
_entity_poly.entity_id
_entity_poly.type
_entity_poly.pdbx_seq_one_letter_code
_entity_poly.pdbx_strand_id
1 'polypeptide(L)'
;ANGLGVQYTLNVINGGDVFYQQSPDETMTWYRDHLEEILDLFEKLKSAGYNRSLTNKLLSFFPQYLEEKPNRPVQCVSGFTSAFISPFGDVYPCVPSGEAYKMGNLLESTFDEIWTSGRAREVREAVNAHECNCLLTCETTNSLKFSPSYLAERVYQRVLS
;
A
#
# COMPACT_ATOMS: atom_id res chain seq x y z
N ALA A 1 -7.60 14.74 -19.51
CA ALA A 1 -6.83 13.47 -19.66
C ALA A 1 -7.58 12.36 -20.43
N ASN A 2 -8.62 12.64 -21.23
CA ASN A 2 -9.46 11.62 -21.88
C ASN A 2 -9.12 11.41 -23.37
N GLY A 3 -7.93 10.93 -23.71
CA GLY A 3 -7.56 10.68 -25.12
C GLY A 3 -6.65 9.48 -25.38
N LEU A 4 -5.81 9.09 -24.43
CA LEU A 4 -4.78 8.07 -24.64
C LEU A 4 -5.07 6.70 -23.99
N GLY A 5 -6.22 6.55 -23.31
CA GLY A 5 -6.52 5.34 -22.54
C GLY A 5 -5.59 5.10 -21.34
N VAL A 6 -4.72 6.05 -21.02
CA VAL A 6 -3.79 5.98 -19.88
C VAL A 6 -4.51 6.44 -18.62
N GLN A 7 -4.40 5.62 -17.56
CA GLN A 7 -4.90 5.95 -16.23
C GLN A 7 -3.74 6.39 -15.35
N TYR A 8 -3.88 7.57 -14.74
CA TYR A 8 -2.96 8.06 -13.71
C TYR A 8 -3.54 7.75 -12.33
N THR A 9 -2.73 7.16 -11.47
CA THR A 9 -3.02 6.97 -10.06
C THR A 9 -1.97 7.76 -9.28
N LEU A 10 -2.42 8.56 -8.33
CA LEU A 10 -1.52 9.28 -7.44
C LEU A 10 -1.11 8.34 -6.31
N ASN A 11 0.20 8.17 -6.11
CA ASN A 11 0.73 7.47 -4.95
C ASN A 11 1.21 8.50 -3.94
N VAL A 12 0.50 8.61 -2.83
CA VAL A 12 0.75 9.69 -1.88
C VAL A 12 1.94 9.38 -0.99
N ILE A 13 2.07 8.13 -0.52
CA ILE A 13 3.13 7.69 0.39
C ILE A 13 4.06 6.72 -0.33
N ASN A 14 5.35 7.04 -0.30
CA ASN A 14 6.42 6.09 -0.59
C ASN A 14 7.41 6.13 0.56
N GLY A 15 7.74 4.98 1.12
CA GLY A 15 8.67 4.88 2.25
C GLY A 15 9.05 3.43 2.49
N GLY A 16 10.25 3.21 3.01
CA GLY A 16 10.83 1.89 3.20
C GLY A 16 12.36 1.97 3.17
N ASP A 17 12.99 1.32 4.13
CA ASP A 17 14.44 1.29 4.32
C ASP A 17 15.16 0.46 3.23
N VAL A 18 14.56 -0.64 2.74
CA VAL A 18 15.19 -1.51 1.72
C VAL A 18 15.13 -0.90 0.32
N PHE A 19 13.92 -0.64 -0.19
CA PHE A 19 13.76 -0.16 -1.57
C PHE A 19 13.93 1.36 -1.71
N TYR A 20 13.27 2.13 -0.84
CA TYR A 20 13.29 3.60 -0.93
C TYR A 20 14.51 4.21 -0.24
N GLN A 21 15.23 3.44 0.58
CA GLN A 21 16.37 3.91 1.38
C GLN A 21 15.99 5.13 2.24
N GLN A 22 14.76 5.11 2.75
CA GLN A 22 14.18 6.19 3.56
C GLN A 22 13.68 5.62 4.88
N SER A 23 13.98 6.33 5.96
CA SER A 23 13.42 6.00 7.27
C SER A 23 11.89 6.11 7.21
N PRO A 24 11.15 5.04 7.56
CA PRO A 24 9.69 5.12 7.63
C PRO A 24 9.21 6.24 8.55
N ASP A 25 9.88 6.46 9.68
CA ASP A 25 9.50 7.47 10.67
C ASP A 25 9.71 8.90 10.16
N GLU A 26 10.85 9.15 9.49
CA GLU A 26 11.12 10.46 8.89
C GLU A 26 10.14 10.74 7.75
N THR A 27 9.86 9.71 6.93
CA THR A 27 8.90 9.80 5.83
C THR A 27 7.51 10.17 6.36
N MET A 28 7.05 9.47 7.40
CA MET A 28 5.74 9.72 8.02
C MET A 28 5.67 11.08 8.70
N THR A 29 6.78 11.55 9.28
CA THR A 29 6.86 12.90 9.86
C THR A 29 6.73 13.97 8.77
N TRP A 30 7.45 13.83 7.65
CA TRP A 30 7.32 14.74 6.52
C TRP A 30 5.88 14.83 6.00
N TYR A 31 5.18 13.69 5.88
CA TYR A 31 3.78 13.68 5.45
C TYR A 31 2.84 14.37 6.43
N ARG A 32 3.06 14.23 7.74
CA ARG A 32 2.29 14.96 8.76
C ARG A 32 2.52 16.47 8.65
N ASP A 33 3.76 16.90 8.49
CA ASP A 33 4.13 18.32 8.42
C ASP A 33 3.57 19.02 7.16
N HIS A 34 3.34 18.26 6.08
CA HIS A 34 2.84 18.79 4.80
C HIS A 34 1.38 18.39 4.51
N LEU A 35 0.63 17.91 5.51
CA LEU A 35 -0.72 17.38 5.32
C LEU A 35 -1.66 18.40 4.65
N GLU A 36 -1.65 19.66 5.10
CA GLU A 36 -2.51 20.71 4.53
C GLU A 36 -2.20 20.99 3.04
N GLU A 37 -0.92 21.07 2.69
CA GLU A 37 -0.48 21.28 1.29
C GLU A 37 -0.89 20.10 0.40
N ILE A 38 -0.74 18.88 0.90
CA ILE A 38 -1.12 17.66 0.20
C ILE A 38 -2.64 17.63 -0.05
N LEU A 39 -3.45 18.00 0.95
CA LEU A 39 -4.91 18.06 0.81
C LEU A 39 -5.35 19.14 -0.19
N ASP A 40 -4.71 20.32 -0.18
CA ASP A 40 -4.96 21.38 -1.16
C ASP A 40 -4.62 20.92 -2.59
N LEU A 41 -3.48 20.23 -2.77
CA LEU A 41 -3.12 19.61 -4.04
C LEU A 41 -4.19 18.61 -4.52
N PHE A 42 -4.75 17.80 -3.61
CA PHE A 42 -5.81 16.86 -3.97
C PHE A 42 -7.09 17.55 -4.44
N GLU A 43 -7.51 18.64 -3.79
CA GLU A 43 -8.68 19.40 -4.22
C GLU A 43 -8.46 20.07 -5.59
N LYS A 44 -7.24 20.57 -5.85
CA LYS A 44 -6.85 21.07 -7.17
C LYS A 44 -6.90 19.98 -8.24
N LEU A 45 -6.38 18.78 -7.94
CA LEU A 45 -6.41 17.64 -8.86
C LEU A 45 -7.84 17.18 -9.15
N LYS A 46 -8.71 17.10 -8.14
CA LYS A 46 -10.14 16.80 -8.33
C LYS A 46 -10.80 17.83 -9.24
N SER A 47 -10.56 19.10 -8.99
CA SER A 47 -11.09 20.23 -9.79
C SER A 47 -10.59 20.21 -11.24
N ALA A 48 -9.37 19.71 -11.48
CA ALA A 48 -8.79 19.51 -12.80
C ALA A 48 -9.28 18.25 -13.54
N GLY A 49 -10.24 17.50 -12.97
CA GLY A 49 -10.83 16.31 -13.58
C GLY A 49 -10.14 14.98 -13.24
N TYR A 50 -9.22 14.95 -12.27
CA TYR A 50 -8.66 13.71 -11.70
C TYR A 50 -9.57 13.14 -10.60
N ASN A 51 -10.87 13.04 -10.90
CA ASN A 51 -11.90 12.62 -9.97
C ASN A 51 -12.35 11.19 -10.29
N ARG A 52 -11.57 10.19 -9.84
CA ARG A 52 -11.89 8.77 -10.00
C ARG A 52 -12.22 8.14 -8.67
N SER A 53 -13.20 7.23 -8.65
CA SER A 53 -13.70 6.62 -7.41
C SER A 53 -12.63 5.92 -6.58
N LEU A 54 -11.69 5.21 -7.23
CA LEU A 54 -10.59 4.53 -6.54
C LEU A 54 -9.60 5.54 -5.94
N THR A 55 -9.17 6.53 -6.72
CA THR A 55 -8.28 7.59 -6.24
C THR A 55 -8.91 8.32 -5.07
N ASN A 56 -10.16 8.76 -5.17
CA ASN A 56 -10.86 9.42 -4.06
C ASN A 56 -10.96 8.54 -2.81
N LYS A 57 -11.20 7.24 -2.98
CA LYS A 57 -11.25 6.30 -1.85
C LYS A 57 -9.89 6.22 -1.15
N LEU A 58 -8.81 6.07 -1.91
CA LEU A 58 -7.45 6.05 -1.37
C LEU A 58 -7.11 7.37 -0.65
N LEU A 59 -7.46 8.50 -1.25
CA LEU A 59 -7.24 9.81 -0.64
C LEU A 59 -8.07 10.01 0.65
N SER A 60 -9.28 9.43 0.73
CA SER A 60 -10.11 9.54 1.93
C SER A 60 -9.52 8.84 3.16
N PHE A 61 -8.60 7.90 2.95
CA PHE A 61 -7.89 7.22 4.03
C PHE A 61 -6.74 8.05 4.62
N PHE A 62 -6.24 9.02 3.86
CA PHE A 62 -5.00 9.72 4.17
C PHE A 62 -5.04 10.55 5.46
N PRO A 63 -6.09 11.35 5.75
CA PRO A 63 -6.16 12.11 6.99
C PRO A 63 -6.15 11.21 8.24
N GLN A 64 -7.03 10.20 8.26
CA GLN A 64 -7.12 9.24 9.37
C GLN A 64 -5.80 8.47 9.57
N TYR A 65 -5.11 8.15 8.47
CA TYR A 65 -3.85 7.43 8.53
C TYR A 65 -2.73 8.25 9.17
N LEU A 66 -2.74 9.57 9.04
CA LEU A 66 -1.69 10.44 9.57
C LEU A 66 -1.93 10.90 11.01
N GLU A 67 -3.11 10.65 11.57
CA GLU A 67 -3.38 10.86 13.00
C GLU A 67 -2.45 10.00 13.88
N GLU A 68 -2.20 10.42 15.13
CA GLU A 68 -1.12 9.99 16.04
C GLU A 68 -0.97 8.46 16.25
N LYS A 69 -1.92 7.65 15.79
CA LYS A 69 -1.81 6.19 15.67
C LYS A 69 -2.18 5.76 14.25
N PRO A 70 -1.21 5.53 13.35
CA PRO A 70 -1.48 5.12 11.99
C PRO A 70 -2.07 3.70 12.02
N ASN A 71 -3.39 3.62 11.92
CA ASN A 71 -4.11 2.37 11.69
C ASN A 71 -4.48 2.32 10.22
N ARG A 72 -4.06 1.23 9.56
CA ARG A 72 -4.42 1.02 8.16
C ARG A 72 -5.95 0.78 8.10
N PRO A 73 -6.70 1.51 7.26
CA PRO A 73 -8.15 1.38 7.20
C PRO A 73 -8.64 0.09 6.51
N VAL A 74 -7.72 -0.67 5.92
CA VAL A 74 -8.02 -1.92 5.21
C VAL A 74 -6.94 -2.95 5.52
N GLN A 75 -7.34 -4.19 5.77
CA GLN A 75 -6.43 -5.31 6.04
C GLN A 75 -5.39 -5.48 4.94
N CYS A 76 -4.10 -5.51 5.31
CA CYS A 76 -3.02 -5.80 4.39
C CYS A 76 -3.03 -7.28 4.03
N VAL A 77 -2.95 -7.60 2.73
CA VAL A 77 -2.87 -8.99 2.22
C VAL A 77 -1.58 -9.21 1.42
N SER A 78 -0.59 -8.34 1.63
CA SER A 78 0.76 -8.51 1.08
C SER A 78 1.40 -9.78 1.62
N GLY A 79 2.29 -10.38 0.82
CA GLY A 79 2.78 -11.72 1.09
C GLY A 79 1.83 -12.82 0.65
N PHE A 80 0.53 -12.58 0.43
CA PHE A 80 -0.36 -13.54 -0.26
C PHE A 80 -0.57 -13.17 -1.73
N THR A 81 -0.71 -11.87 -1.99
CA THR A 81 -1.15 -11.35 -3.30
C THR A 81 -0.05 -10.62 -4.06
N SER A 82 1.04 -10.30 -3.37
CA SER A 82 2.19 -9.56 -3.88
C SER A 82 3.45 -10.13 -3.26
N ALA A 83 4.54 -10.07 -4.03
CA ALA A 83 5.90 -10.35 -3.60
C ALA A 83 6.81 -9.27 -4.18
N PHE A 84 7.86 -8.91 -3.45
CA PHE A 84 8.93 -8.05 -3.94
C PHE A 84 10.23 -8.86 -3.94
N ILE A 85 10.99 -8.76 -5.03
CA ILE A 85 12.29 -9.42 -5.18
C ILE A 85 13.33 -8.33 -5.38
N SER A 86 14.30 -8.25 -4.48
CA SER A 86 15.41 -7.30 -4.58
C SER A 86 16.35 -7.68 -5.74
N PRO A 87 17.18 -6.74 -6.24
CA PRO A 87 18.22 -7.05 -7.23
C PRO A 87 19.24 -8.11 -6.76
N PHE A 88 19.32 -8.37 -5.45
CA PHE A 88 20.21 -9.35 -4.83
C PHE A 88 19.52 -10.70 -4.57
N GLY A 89 18.27 -10.86 -5.00
CA GLY A 89 17.50 -12.09 -4.89
C GLY A 89 16.70 -12.22 -3.59
N ASP A 90 16.72 -11.22 -2.71
CA ASP A 90 15.94 -11.26 -1.47
C ASP A 90 14.45 -11.14 -1.75
N VAL A 91 13.65 -11.97 -1.09
CA VAL A 91 12.19 -12.03 -1.27
C VAL A 91 11.50 -11.40 -0.06
N TYR A 92 10.57 -10.49 -0.32
CA TYR A 92 9.77 -9.76 0.66
C TYR A 92 8.27 -9.83 0.33
N PRO A 93 7.35 -9.57 1.28
CA PRO A 93 5.92 -9.55 1.00
C PRO A 93 5.48 -8.35 0.16
N CYS A 94 6.19 -7.22 0.22
CA CYS A 94 5.92 -6.03 -0.60
C CYS A 94 7.14 -5.09 -0.68
N VAL A 95 7.05 -4.05 -1.50
CA VAL A 95 8.14 -3.08 -1.75
C VAL A 95 8.62 -2.31 -0.50
N PRO A 96 7.75 -1.79 0.38
CA PRO A 96 8.19 -1.00 1.54
C PRO A 96 8.69 -1.87 2.69
N SER A 97 8.63 -3.19 2.55
CA SER A 97 9.05 -4.12 3.57
C SER A 97 10.51 -3.87 3.94
N GLY A 98 10.74 -3.67 5.22
CA GLY A 98 12.08 -3.59 5.74
C GLY A 98 12.73 -4.94 5.92
N GLU A 99 13.99 -4.91 6.36
CA GLU A 99 14.80 -6.13 6.48
C GLU A 99 14.17 -7.17 7.42
N ALA A 100 13.45 -6.68 8.45
CA ALA A 100 12.67 -7.50 9.38
C ALA A 100 11.55 -8.33 8.70
N TYR A 101 11.22 -8.05 7.45
CA TYR A 101 10.19 -8.75 6.68
C TYR A 101 10.77 -9.62 5.54
N LYS A 102 12.09 -9.78 5.46
CA LYS A 102 12.73 -10.69 4.51
C LYS A 102 12.27 -12.13 4.74
N MET A 103 11.80 -12.78 3.67
CA MET A 103 11.31 -14.15 3.67
C MET A 103 12.38 -15.18 3.29
N GLY A 104 13.35 -14.80 2.45
CA GLY A 104 14.42 -15.68 1.97
C GLY A 104 15.22 -15.05 0.84
N ASN A 105 16.11 -15.82 0.19
CA ASN A 105 16.91 -15.36 -0.95
C ASN A 105 16.94 -16.42 -2.07
N LEU A 106 16.69 -16.00 -3.31
CA LEU A 106 16.61 -16.86 -4.50
C LEU A 106 17.94 -17.47 -4.95
N LEU A 107 19.07 -16.98 -4.42
CA LEU A 107 20.38 -17.58 -4.64
C LEU A 107 20.59 -18.82 -3.76
N GLU A 108 19.77 -19.01 -2.71
CA GLU A 108 19.89 -20.09 -1.72
C GLU A 108 18.76 -21.11 -1.80
N SER A 109 17.57 -20.71 -2.26
CA SER A 109 16.38 -21.57 -2.29
C SER A 109 15.44 -21.17 -3.43
N THR A 110 14.59 -22.10 -3.86
CA THR A 110 13.56 -21.79 -4.86
C THR A 110 12.50 -20.85 -4.31
N PHE A 111 11.79 -20.14 -5.19
CA PHE A 111 10.70 -19.27 -4.76
C PHE A 111 9.64 -20.02 -3.95
N ASP A 112 9.25 -21.22 -4.37
CA ASP A 112 8.21 -22.02 -3.68
C ASP A 112 8.63 -22.44 -2.27
N GLU A 113 9.90 -22.85 -2.09
CA GLU A 113 10.46 -23.17 -0.77
C GLU A 113 10.45 -21.94 0.14
N ILE A 114 10.85 -20.78 -0.37
CA ILE A 114 10.81 -19.52 0.40
C ILE A 114 9.36 -19.16 0.74
N TRP A 115 8.47 -19.19 -0.26
CA TRP A 115 7.09 -18.71 -0.15
C TRP A 115 6.22 -19.53 0.80
N THR A 116 6.53 -20.82 0.92
CA THR A 116 5.83 -21.77 1.82
C THR A 116 6.58 -22.04 3.13
N SER A 117 7.72 -21.39 3.34
CA SER A 117 8.55 -21.55 4.53
C SER A 117 7.85 -21.10 5.83
N GLY A 118 8.38 -21.55 6.98
CA GLY A 118 7.99 -21.03 8.28
C GLY A 118 8.24 -19.52 8.40
N ARG A 119 9.35 -19.04 7.83
CA ARG A 119 9.68 -17.61 7.82
C ARG A 119 8.65 -16.77 7.06
N ALA A 120 8.20 -17.23 5.88
CA ALA A 120 7.15 -16.53 5.14
C ALA A 120 5.81 -16.53 5.90
N ARG A 121 5.53 -17.57 6.70
CA ARG A 121 4.36 -17.61 7.58
C ARG A 121 4.44 -16.56 8.69
N GLU A 122 5.56 -16.51 9.41
CA GLU A 122 5.81 -15.50 10.46
C GLU A 122 5.64 -14.07 9.91
N VAL A 123 6.20 -13.81 8.73
CA VAL A 123 6.07 -12.50 8.07
C VAL A 123 4.61 -12.17 7.75
N ARG A 124 3.82 -13.13 7.27
CA ARG A 124 2.37 -12.93 7.02
C ARG A 124 1.60 -12.71 8.31
N GLU A 125 1.97 -13.40 9.39
CA GLU A 125 1.38 -13.22 10.72
C GLU A 125 1.65 -11.80 11.26
N ALA A 126 2.88 -11.30 11.13
CA ALA A 126 3.25 -9.93 11.50
C ALA A 126 2.48 -8.88 10.68
N VAL A 127 2.38 -9.07 9.35
CA VAL A 127 1.55 -8.22 8.48
C VAL A 127 0.08 -8.24 8.90
N ASN A 128 -0.44 -9.42 9.26
CA ASN A 128 -1.82 -9.59 9.69
C ASN A 128 -2.09 -8.98 11.08
N ALA A 129 -1.08 -8.95 11.95
CA ALA A 129 -1.09 -8.33 13.26
C ALA A 129 -0.89 -6.80 13.23
N HIS A 130 -0.81 -6.20 12.03
CA HIS A 130 -0.57 -4.76 11.84
C HIS A 130 0.77 -4.25 12.39
N GLU A 131 1.79 -5.11 12.47
CA GLU A 131 3.15 -4.69 12.86
C GLU A 131 3.79 -3.77 11.81
N CYS A 132 3.27 -3.76 10.58
CA CYS A 132 3.48 -2.72 9.59
C CYS A 132 2.16 -2.00 9.28
N ASN A 133 2.24 -0.70 9.05
CA ASN A 133 1.04 0.14 8.87
C ASN A 133 1.07 0.99 7.61
N CYS A 134 1.87 0.69 6.59
CA CYS A 134 1.92 1.52 5.37
C CYS A 134 0.57 1.65 4.62
N LEU A 135 0.37 2.81 3.96
CA LEU A 135 -0.77 3.12 3.09
C LEU A 135 -0.36 3.29 1.61
N LEU A 136 0.63 2.52 1.17
CA LEU A 136 1.07 2.55 -0.23
C LEU A 136 -0.06 2.17 -1.18
N THR A 137 -0.16 2.88 -2.30
CA THR A 137 -1.28 2.73 -3.22
C THR A 137 -1.32 1.34 -3.85
N CYS A 138 -0.17 0.75 -4.16
CA CYS A 138 -0.07 -0.60 -4.74
C CYS A 138 -0.72 -1.65 -3.82
N GLU A 139 -0.34 -1.67 -2.54
CA GLU A 139 -0.85 -2.64 -1.59
C GLU A 139 -2.26 -2.32 -1.13
N THR A 140 -2.60 -1.04 -0.92
CA THR A 140 -3.94 -0.63 -0.49
C THR A 140 -4.98 -0.94 -1.57
N THR A 141 -4.66 -0.71 -2.84
CA THR A 141 -5.55 -1.06 -3.97
C THR A 141 -5.76 -2.57 -4.07
N ASN A 142 -4.70 -3.37 -3.87
CA ASN A 142 -4.84 -4.82 -3.86
C ASN A 142 -5.67 -5.30 -2.67
N SER A 143 -5.38 -4.82 -1.46
CA SER A 143 -6.17 -5.09 -0.25
C SER A 143 -7.65 -4.75 -0.39
N LEU A 144 -7.98 -3.63 -1.02
CA LEU A 144 -9.38 -3.24 -1.24
C LEU A 144 -10.17 -4.30 -2.03
N LYS A 145 -9.54 -5.01 -2.97
CA LYS A 145 -10.19 -6.08 -3.75
C LYS A 145 -10.61 -7.26 -2.89
N PHE A 146 -9.99 -7.42 -1.72
CA PHE A 146 -10.29 -8.49 -0.75
C PHE A 146 -11.04 -7.97 0.48
N SER A 147 -11.44 -6.69 0.49
CA SER A 147 -12.23 -6.08 1.56
C SER A 147 -13.72 -6.29 1.30
N PRO A 148 -14.44 -7.08 2.13
CA PRO A 148 -15.86 -7.33 1.91
C PRO A 148 -16.71 -6.06 1.97
N SER A 149 -16.37 -5.13 2.87
CA SER A 149 -17.08 -3.84 2.99
C SER A 149 -16.92 -2.97 1.75
N TYR A 150 -15.71 -2.90 1.18
CA TYR A 150 -15.48 -2.17 -0.05
C TYR A 150 -16.19 -2.81 -1.25
N LEU A 151 -16.12 -4.14 -1.38
CA LEU A 151 -16.81 -4.84 -2.46
C LEU A 151 -18.34 -4.64 -2.39
N ALA A 152 -18.92 -4.72 -1.19
CA ALA A 152 -20.34 -4.45 -0.98
C ALA A 152 -20.72 -3.02 -1.39
N GLU A 153 -19.93 -2.02 -1.01
CA GLU A 153 -20.10 -0.62 -1.42
C GLU A 153 -20.10 -0.48 -2.96
N ARG A 154 -19.17 -1.17 -3.65
CA ARG A 154 -19.05 -1.11 -5.11
C ARG A 154 -20.18 -1.79 -5.85
N VAL A 155 -20.68 -2.92 -5.32
CA VAL A 155 -21.87 -3.58 -5.87
C VAL A 155 -23.09 -2.69 -5.70
N TYR A 156 -23.29 -2.14 -4.50
CA TYR A 156 -24.39 -1.22 -4.20
C TYR A 156 -24.41 -0.01 -5.14
N GLN A 157 -23.26 0.64 -5.34
CA GLN A 157 -23.12 1.77 -6.25
C GLN A 157 -23.47 1.44 -7.71
N ARG A 158 -23.19 0.21 -8.17
CA ARG A 158 -23.49 -0.21 -9.55
C ARG A 158 -24.94 -0.63 -9.78
N VAL A 159 -25.61 -1.16 -8.75
CA VAL A 159 -26.99 -1.64 -8.86
C VAL A 159 -27.99 -0.49 -8.81
N LEU A 160 -27.64 0.62 -8.16
CA LEU A 160 -28.51 1.80 -8.01
C LEU A 160 -28.15 2.98 -8.92
N SER A 161 -27.08 2.89 -9.72
CA SER A 161 -26.69 3.87 -10.75
C SER A 161 -27.22 3.48 -12.11
#